data_AF-A0A7S0J5Q2-F1
#
_entry.id   AF-A0A7S0J5Q2-F1
#
_cell.length_a   1.000
_cell.length_b   1.000
_cell.length_c   1.000
_cell.angle_alpha   90.00
_cell.angle_beta   90.00
_cell.angle_gamma   90.00
#
_symmetry.space_group_name_H-M   'P 1'
#
loop_
_entity.id
_entity.type
_entity.pdbx_description
1 polymer ?
#
loop_
_entity_poly.entity_id
_entity_poly.type
_entity_poly.pdbx_seq_one_letter_code
_entity_poly.pdbx_strand_id
1 'polypeptide(L)'
;HLLVLDVALGFGPHAAPSPETGLPRLGAKRALFVLQSATALREALVSRGYELLVYIGRTEDAISAIAAVVTVAAVYAHKAVCDQERSIERRVASQHTLRTFCGWTLTHTDDLPPAMQRGRNLPLRFKAFLDAVSRGKG
;
A
#
# COMPACT_ATOMS: atom_id res chain seq x y z
N HIS A 1 15.10 -1.93 2.39
CA HIS A 1 13.64 -1.75 2.22
C HIS A 1 13.20 -0.47 2.90
N LEU A 2 12.17 0.20 2.40
CA LEU A 2 11.62 1.41 2.99
C LEU A 2 10.17 1.15 3.44
N LEU A 3 9.85 1.49 4.68
CA LEU A 3 8.49 1.59 5.19
C LEU A 3 8.22 3.05 5.58
N VAL A 4 7.25 3.67 4.90
CA VAL A 4 6.79 5.02 5.25
C VAL A 4 5.48 4.94 6.00
N LEU A 5 5.47 5.52 7.20
CA LEU A 5 4.29 5.79 7.99
C LEU A 5 3.78 7.17 7.60
N ASP A 6 2.95 7.22 6.55
CA ASP A 6 2.54 8.47 5.92
C ASP A 6 1.54 9.26 6.76
N VAL A 7 1.87 10.52 7.07
CA VAL A 7 1.02 11.43 7.85
C VAL A 7 -0.31 11.72 7.16
N ALA A 8 -0.34 11.69 5.82
CA ALA A 8 -1.58 11.82 5.05
C ALA A 8 -2.48 10.58 5.15
N LEU A 9 -1.98 9.47 5.70
CA LEU A 9 -2.75 8.25 6.00
C LEU A 9 -3.11 8.11 7.49
N GLY A 10 -2.81 9.13 8.31
CA GLY A 10 -3.17 9.12 9.73
C GLY A 10 -2.07 8.57 10.63
N PHE A 11 -0.86 8.37 10.12
CA PHE A 11 0.27 7.90 10.92
C PHE A 11 1.08 9.04 11.51
N GLY A 12 1.49 8.88 12.77
CA GLY A 12 2.35 9.84 13.47
C GLY A 12 1.58 10.79 14.41
N PRO A 13 2.29 11.46 15.31
CA PRO A 13 1.70 12.27 16.38
C PRO A 13 1.01 13.55 15.87
N HIS A 14 1.38 14.03 14.67
CA HIS A 14 0.83 15.24 14.06
C HIS A 14 -0.13 14.94 12.90
N ALA A 15 -0.59 13.70 12.78
CA ALA A 15 -1.53 13.34 11.74
C ALA A 15 -2.88 14.03 11.96
N ALA A 16 -3.39 14.67 10.91
CA ALA A 16 -4.69 15.34 10.99
C ALA A 16 -5.80 14.32 11.30
N PRO A 17 -6.79 14.70 12.13
CA PRO A 17 -7.97 13.86 12.38
C PRO A 17 -8.78 13.68 11.09
N SER A 18 -9.74 12.76 11.13
CA SER A 18 -10.68 12.57 10.02
C SER A 18 -11.46 13.86 9.78
N PRO A 19 -11.51 14.39 8.55
CA PRO A 19 -12.34 15.56 8.23
C PRO A 19 -13.83 15.32 8.46
N GLU A 20 -14.28 14.07 8.34
CA GLU A 20 -15.70 13.71 8.43
C GLU A 20 -16.17 13.54 9.88
N THR A 21 -15.29 13.03 10.76
CA THR A 21 -15.69 12.64 12.13
C THR A 21 -14.95 13.40 13.22
N GLY A 22 -13.88 14.12 12.90
CA GLY A 22 -13.00 14.77 13.88
C GLY A 22 -12.19 13.78 14.75
N LEU A 23 -12.37 12.48 14.58
CA LEU A 23 -11.70 11.45 15.35
C LEU A 23 -10.29 11.16 14.81
N PRO A 24 -9.37 10.67 15.66
CA PRO A 24 -8.09 10.15 15.20
C PRO A 24 -8.29 9.08 14.12
N ARG A 25 -7.62 9.23 12.99
CA ARG A 25 -7.75 8.29 11.85
C ARG A 25 -7.17 6.91 12.16
N LEU A 26 -6.30 6.82 13.16
CA LEU A 26 -5.66 5.61 13.64
C LEU A 26 -5.87 5.48 15.16
N GLY A 27 -6.66 4.48 15.58
CA GLY A 27 -6.85 4.18 17.00
C GLY A 27 -5.63 3.52 17.64
N ALA A 28 -5.47 3.67 18.96
CA ALA A 28 -4.30 3.20 19.72
C ALA A 28 -3.98 1.70 19.53
N LYS A 29 -5.00 0.83 19.54
CA LYS A 29 -4.82 -0.62 19.34
C LYS A 29 -4.22 -0.94 17.96
N ARG A 30 -4.71 -0.27 16.91
CA ARG A 30 -4.21 -0.46 15.54
C ARG A 30 -2.82 0.16 15.38
N ALA A 31 -2.55 1.30 16.02
CA ALA A 31 -1.21 1.89 16.05
C ALA A 31 -0.19 0.92 16.66
N LEU A 32 -0.51 0.32 17.81
CA LEU A 32 0.36 -0.68 18.44
C LEU A 32 0.59 -1.88 17.53
N PHE A 33 -0.47 -2.41 16.91
CA PHE A 33 -0.35 -3.53 15.98
C PHE A 33 0.56 -3.20 14.77
N VAL A 34 0.45 -1.99 14.21
CA VAL A 34 1.33 -1.56 13.10
C VAL A 34 2.77 -1.48 13.55
N LEU A 35 3.06 -0.93 14.73
CA LEU A 35 4.42 -0.88 15.27
C LEU A 35 5.00 -2.28 15.48
N GLN A 36 4.23 -3.19 16.08
CA GLN A 36 4.64 -4.59 16.26
C GLN A 36 4.89 -5.29 14.92
N SER A 37 4.03 -5.05 13.93
CA SER A 37 4.19 -5.59 12.57
C SER A 37 5.45 -5.04 11.89
N ALA A 38 5.74 -3.75 12.05
CA ALA A 38 6.96 -3.14 11.51
C ALA A 38 8.23 -3.68 12.17
N THR A 39 8.20 -3.93 13.49
CA THR A 39 9.31 -4.58 14.22
C THR A 39 9.55 -6.00 13.71
N ALA A 40 8.49 -6.83 13.62
CA ALA A 40 8.61 -8.19 13.11
C ALA A 40 9.10 -8.22 11.65
N LEU A 41 8.65 -7.28 10.81
CA LEU A 41 9.14 -7.15 9.43
C LEU A 41 10.63 -6.80 9.40
N ARG A 42 11.11 -5.88 10.26
CA ARG A 42 12.53 -5.55 10.37
C ARG A 42 13.35 -6.79 10.72
N GLU A 43 12.95 -7.53 11.75
CA GLU A 43 13.64 -8.77 12.18
C GLU A 43 13.69 -9.82 11.06
N ALA A 44 12.58 -9.98 10.33
CA ALA A 44 12.52 -10.89 9.18
C ALA A 44 13.45 -10.47 8.02
N LEU A 45 13.63 -9.16 7.80
CA LEU A 45 14.56 -8.64 6.78
C LEU A 45 16.01 -8.77 7.21
N VAL A 46 16.33 -8.41 8.46
CA VAL A 46 17.69 -8.52 9.04
C VAL A 46 18.17 -9.96 9.05
N SER A 47 17.33 -10.93 9.42
CA SER A 47 17.68 -12.36 9.36
C SER A 47 17.98 -12.88 7.94
N ARG A 48 17.63 -12.11 6.90
CA ARG A 48 17.91 -12.41 5.48
C ARG A 48 19.03 -11.54 4.90
N GLY A 49 19.73 -10.76 5.72
CA GLY A 49 20.81 -9.87 5.28
C GLY A 49 20.34 -8.53 4.69
N TYR A 50 19.08 -8.15 4.90
CA TYR A 50 18.51 -6.87 4.46
C TYR A 50 18.25 -5.94 5.65
N GLU A 51 17.90 -4.68 5.37
CA GLU A 51 17.52 -3.69 6.38
C GLU A 51 16.17 -3.04 6.05
N LEU A 52 15.47 -2.57 7.08
CA LEU A 52 14.25 -1.78 7.00
C LEU A 52 14.50 -0.34 7.46
N LEU A 53 14.45 0.62 6.53
CA LEU A 53 14.38 2.04 6.86
C LEU A 53 12.92 2.38 7.16
N VAL A 54 12.66 2.95 8.34
CA VAL A 54 11.32 3.39 8.75
C VAL A 54 11.31 4.91 8.81
N TYR A 55 10.38 5.52 8.10
CA TYR A 55 10.23 6.98 8.04
C TYR A 55 8.81 7.39 8.43
N ILE A 56 8.68 8.47 9.19
CA ILE A 56 7.38 9.07 9.53
C ILE A 56 7.33 10.43 8.84
N GLY A 57 6.39 10.62 7.93
CA GLY A 57 6.29 11.82 7.09
C GLY A 57 5.71 11.49 5.72
N ARG A 58 5.81 12.42 4.76
CA ARG A 58 5.26 12.18 3.42
C ARG A 58 6.13 11.19 2.65
N THR A 59 5.49 10.27 1.94
CA THR A 59 6.18 9.21 1.17
C THR A 59 7.07 9.78 0.07
N GLU A 60 6.60 10.80 -0.65
CA GLU A 60 7.39 11.47 -1.69
C GLU A 60 8.66 12.13 -1.16
N ASP A 61 8.62 12.68 0.07
CA ASP A 61 9.78 13.30 0.70
C ASP A 61 10.82 12.25 1.12
N ALA A 62 10.35 11.13 1.70
CA ALA A 62 11.21 10.03 2.12
C ALA A 62 11.99 9.44 0.94
N ILE A 63 11.30 9.20 -0.18
CA ILE A 63 11.92 8.65 -1.39
C ILE A 63 12.88 9.66 -2.01
N SER A 64 12.51 10.95 -2.05
CA SER A 64 13.39 12.01 -2.58
C SER A 64 14.66 12.19 -1.75
N ALA A 65 14.56 12.09 -0.41
CA ALA A 65 15.71 12.13 0.47
C ALA A 65 16.67 10.94 0.22
N ILE A 66 16.13 9.75 -0.06
CA ILE A 66 16.94 8.59 -0.44
C ILE A 66 17.56 8.78 -1.82
N ALA A 67 16.79 9.25 -2.80
CA ALA A 67 17.28 9.49 -4.16
C ALA A 67 18.37 10.58 -4.23
N ALA A 68 18.43 11.48 -3.24
CA ALA A 68 19.49 12.48 -3.13
C ALA A 68 20.85 11.90 -2.71
N VAL A 69 20.87 10.74 -2.02
CA VAL A 69 22.10 10.11 -1.50
C VAL A 69 22.49 8.84 -2.25
N VAL A 70 21.55 8.18 -2.93
CA VAL A 70 21.80 6.97 -3.71
C VAL A 70 21.05 7.00 -5.03
N THR A 71 21.64 6.39 -6.07
CA THR A 71 20.97 6.24 -7.37
C THR A 71 19.80 5.26 -7.25
N VAL A 72 18.57 5.77 -7.37
CA VAL A 72 17.34 4.96 -7.37
C VAL A 72 16.87 4.74 -8.80
N ALA A 73 17.01 3.52 -9.31
CA ALA A 73 16.54 3.18 -10.65
C ALA A 73 15.00 3.08 -10.75
N ALA A 74 14.37 2.50 -9.73
CA ALA A 74 12.92 2.38 -9.63
C ALA A 74 12.48 2.13 -8.18
N VAL A 75 11.26 2.56 -7.87
CA VAL A 75 10.54 2.25 -6.63
C VAL A 75 9.53 1.15 -6.93
N TYR A 76 9.56 0.08 -6.14
CA TYR A 76 8.62 -1.05 -6.24
C TYR A 76 7.65 -0.99 -5.06
N ALA A 77 6.34 -1.05 -5.34
CA ALA A 77 5.30 -1.00 -4.31
C ALA A 77 4.07 -1.84 -4.69
N HIS A 78 3.20 -2.10 -3.72
CA HIS A 78 1.88 -2.65 -4.01
C HIS A 78 0.94 -1.57 -4.51
N LYS A 79 0.11 -1.91 -5.50
CA LYS A 79 -0.87 -1.00 -6.11
C LYS A 79 -2.00 -0.67 -5.15
N ALA A 80 -2.22 0.62 -4.93
CA ALA A 80 -3.32 1.18 -4.15
C ALA A 80 -4.64 1.24 -4.95
N VAL A 81 -5.74 1.28 -4.20
CA VAL A 81 -7.11 1.40 -4.76
C VAL A 81 -7.82 2.65 -4.24
N CYS A 82 -7.69 2.95 -2.95
CA CYS A 82 -8.33 4.08 -2.30
C CYS A 82 -7.68 5.42 -2.69
N ASP A 83 -8.46 6.50 -2.63
CA ASP A 83 -8.07 7.80 -3.19
C ASP A 83 -6.85 8.43 -2.53
N GLN A 84 -6.72 8.28 -1.21
CA GLN A 84 -5.62 8.87 -0.43
C GLN A 84 -4.29 8.22 -0.82
N GLU A 85 -4.26 6.89 -0.85
CA GLU A 85 -3.10 6.09 -1.24
C GLU A 85 -2.76 6.30 -2.72
N ARG A 86 -3.75 6.34 -3.62
CA ARG A 86 -3.51 6.66 -5.04
C ARG A 86 -2.98 8.07 -5.24
N SER A 87 -3.36 9.02 -4.40
CA SER A 87 -2.82 10.38 -4.43
C SER A 87 -1.33 10.40 -4.07
N ILE A 88 -0.92 9.60 -3.08
CA ILE A 88 0.50 9.39 -2.74
C ILE A 88 1.24 8.74 -3.91
N GLU A 89 0.70 7.65 -4.49
CA GLU A 89 1.32 6.98 -5.65
C GLU A 89 1.54 7.96 -6.82
N ARG A 90 0.58 8.84 -7.12
CA ARG A 90 0.72 9.85 -8.18
C ARG A 90 1.84 10.85 -7.89
N ARG A 91 1.99 11.30 -6.64
CA ARG A 91 3.08 12.22 -6.24
C ARG A 91 4.45 11.55 -6.33
N VAL A 92 4.54 10.28 -5.95
CA VAL A 92 5.77 9.51 -6.12
C VAL A 92 6.07 9.31 -7.61
N ALA A 93 5.09 8.92 -8.42
CA ALA A 93 5.25 8.69 -9.86
C ALA A 93 5.58 9.94 -10.67
N SER A 94 5.26 11.15 -10.18
CA SER A 94 5.63 12.40 -10.85
C SER A 94 7.09 12.78 -10.65
N GLN A 95 7.80 12.11 -9.73
CA GLN A 95 9.20 12.42 -9.39
C GLN A 95 10.13 11.22 -9.59
N HIS A 96 9.60 10.00 -9.52
CA HIS A 96 10.36 8.75 -9.50
C HIS A 96 9.74 7.70 -10.40
N THR A 97 10.56 6.80 -10.95
CA THR A 97 10.04 5.63 -11.68
C THR A 97 9.35 4.67 -10.70
N LEU A 98 8.02 4.66 -10.68
CA LEU A 98 7.21 3.81 -9.81
C LEU A 98 6.68 2.58 -10.55
N ARG A 99 6.93 1.39 -10.02
CA ARG A 99 6.40 0.10 -10.50
C ARG A 99 5.49 -0.50 -9.43
N THR A 100 4.20 -0.64 -9.75
CA THR A 100 3.20 -1.16 -8.82
C THR A 100 2.66 -2.53 -9.21
N PHE A 101 2.36 -3.36 -8.21
CA PHE A 101 1.88 -4.73 -8.39
C PHE A 101 0.65 -5.00 -7.52
N CYS A 102 -0.35 -5.69 -8.05
CA CYS A 102 -1.47 -6.17 -7.23
C CYS A 102 -1.03 -7.41 -6.45
N GLY A 103 -1.15 -7.39 -5.12
CA GLY A 103 -0.74 -8.52 -4.27
C GLY A 103 -1.62 -8.73 -3.05
N TRP A 104 -2.77 -8.06 -2.98
CA TRP A 104 -3.66 -8.06 -1.81
C TRP A 104 -4.98 -8.81 -2.04
N THR A 105 -5.20 -9.33 -3.24
CA THR A 105 -6.37 -10.16 -3.58
C THR A 105 -5.97 -11.63 -3.71
N LEU A 106 -6.87 -12.54 -3.32
CA LEU A 106 -6.66 -13.98 -3.50
C LEU A 106 -6.63 -14.38 -4.99
N THR A 107 -7.48 -13.74 -5.81
CA THR A 107 -7.50 -13.91 -7.26
C THR A 107 -6.96 -12.63 -7.88
N HIS A 108 -5.85 -12.75 -8.62
CA HIS A 108 -5.26 -11.59 -9.29
C HIS A 108 -6.26 -10.97 -10.28
N THR A 109 -6.23 -9.66 -10.44
CA THR A 109 -7.23 -8.94 -11.24
C THR A 109 -7.14 -9.23 -12.74
N ASP A 110 -5.98 -9.67 -13.21
CA ASP A 110 -5.79 -10.16 -14.58
C ASP A 110 -6.21 -11.63 -14.76
N ASP A 111 -6.35 -12.38 -13.66
CA ASP A 111 -6.78 -13.80 -13.67
C ASP A 111 -8.30 -13.95 -13.50
N LEU A 112 -9.02 -12.84 -13.38
CA LEU A 112 -10.48 -12.84 -13.43
C LEU A 112 -10.95 -13.29 -14.82
N PRO A 113 -12.17 -13.85 -14.93
CA PRO A 113 -12.81 -14.08 -16.23
C PRO A 113 -12.68 -12.88 -17.17
N PRO A 114 -12.47 -13.07 -18.49
CA PRO A 114 -12.11 -11.99 -19.43
C PRO A 114 -13.03 -10.75 -19.37
N ALA A 115 -14.34 -10.97 -19.17
CA ALA A 115 -15.33 -9.89 -19.02
C ALA A 115 -15.13 -9.04 -17.76
N MET A 116 -14.48 -9.59 -16.74
CA MET A 116 -14.27 -9.01 -15.42
C MET A 116 -12.84 -8.52 -15.13
N GLN A 117 -11.90 -8.80 -16.03
CA GLN A 117 -10.49 -8.45 -15.83
C GLN A 117 -10.31 -6.96 -15.53
N ARG A 118 -9.42 -6.68 -14.58
CA ARG A 118 -9.10 -5.33 -14.08
C ARG A 118 -10.30 -4.59 -13.48
N GLY A 119 -11.26 -5.34 -12.94
CA GLY A 119 -12.43 -4.80 -12.23
C GLY A 119 -13.54 -4.28 -13.15
N ARG A 120 -13.50 -4.62 -14.44
CA ARG A 120 -14.60 -4.31 -15.37
C ARG A 120 -15.80 -5.19 -15.05
N ASN A 121 -17.02 -4.72 -15.32
CA ASN A 121 -18.26 -5.51 -15.24
C ASN A 121 -18.39 -6.41 -13.98
N LEU A 122 -17.88 -5.96 -12.83
CA LEU A 122 -17.97 -6.74 -11.60
C LEU A 122 -19.43 -6.87 -11.17
N PRO A 123 -19.91 -8.09 -10.84
CA PRO A 123 -21.27 -8.26 -10.37
C PRO A 123 -21.52 -7.51 -9.07
N LEU A 124 -22.66 -6.83 -8.96
CA LEU A 124 -23.08 -6.16 -7.72
C LEU A 124 -23.33 -7.15 -6.57
N ARG A 125 -23.63 -8.41 -6.90
CA ARG A 125 -23.89 -9.47 -5.92
C ARG A 125 -22.66 -10.36 -5.75
N PHE A 126 -22.21 -10.52 -4.51
CA PHE A 126 -21.04 -11.34 -4.19
C PHE A 126 -21.13 -12.78 -4.72
N LYS A 127 -22.29 -13.43 -4.62
CA LYS A 127 -22.47 -14.81 -5.12
C LYS A 127 -22.19 -14.93 -6.62
N ALA A 128 -22.64 -13.98 -7.42
CA ALA A 128 -22.39 -14.00 -8.86
C ALA A 128 -20.90 -13.81 -9.19
N PHE A 129 -20.20 -12.96 -8.41
CA PHE A 129 -18.75 -12.84 -8.51
C PHE A 129 -18.06 -14.16 -8.13
N LEU A 130 -18.42 -14.77 -7.00
CA LEU A 130 -17.86 -16.03 -6.51
C LEU A 130 -18.04 -17.16 -7.52
N ASP A 131 -19.24 -17.31 -8.07
CA ASP A 131 -19.54 -18.34 -9.08
C ASP A 131 -18.69 -18.13 -10.34
N ALA A 132 -18.48 -16.89 -10.77
CA ALA A 132 -17.68 -16.58 -11.95
C ALA A 132 -16.19 -16.90 -11.74
N VAL A 133 -15.61 -16.57 -10.57
CA VAL A 133 -14.18 -16.84 -10.29
C VAL A 133 -13.92 -18.30 -9.92
N SER A 134 -14.92 -19.03 -9.43
CA SER A 134 -14.77 -20.44 -9.05
C SER A 134 -14.86 -21.39 -10.25
N ARG A 135 -15.61 -21.01 -11.30
CA ARG A 135 -15.77 -21.81 -12.52
C ARG A 135 -14.50 -21.90 -13.38
N GLY A 136 -13.55 -20.97 -13.23
CA GLY A 136 -12.28 -20.96 -13.95
C GLY A 136 -11.17 -21.82 -13.34
N LYS A 137 -11.48 -22.64 -12.32
CA LYS A 137 -10.52 -23.53 -11.63
C LYS A 137 -10.62 -25.00 -12.07
N GLY A 138 -11.13 -25.26 -13.28
CA GLY A 138 -11.24 -26.59 -13.89
C GLY A 138 -10.41 -26.70 -15.15
#